data_AF-A0A838PBT1-F1
#
_entry.id   AF-A0A838PBT1-F1
#
_cell.length_a   1.000
_cell.length_b   1.000
_cell.length_c   1.000
_cell.angle_alpha   90.00
_cell.angle_beta   90.00
_cell.angle_gamma   90.00
#
_symmetry.space_group_name_H-M   'P 1'
#
loop_
_entity.id
_entity.type
_entity.pdbx_description
1 polymer ?
#
loop_
_entity_poly.entity_id
_entity_poly.type
_entity_poly.pdbx_seq_one_letter_code
_entity_poly.pdbx_strand_id
1 'polypeptide(L)' 'MSAEHTSKIFDPFFTTKPVGEGTGLGLSISYGIIDRHGGTITADSKPGVGTAFTVRIPVYAGSLAPKQA' A
#
# COMPACT_ATOMS: atom_id res chain seq x y z
N MET A 1 6.74 -13.56 3.06
CA MET A 1 6.61 -13.20 1.62
C MET A 1 8.00 -13.31 1.00
N SER A 2 8.17 -13.79 -0.23
CA SER A 2 9.48 -13.75 -0.90
C SER A 2 9.79 -12.31 -1.31
N ALA A 3 11.07 -11.95 -1.41
CA ALA A 3 11.49 -10.61 -1.84
C ALA A 3 10.92 -10.23 -3.22
N GLU A 4 10.74 -11.22 -4.10
CA GLU A 4 10.21 -11.06 -5.46
C GLU A 4 8.73 -10.69 -5.51
N HIS A 5 7.95 -11.00 -4.47
CA HIS A 5 6.53 -10.66 -4.41
C HIS A 5 6.32 -9.22 -3.92
N THR A 6 7.27 -8.63 -3.20
CA THR A 6 7.11 -7.29 -2.59
C THR A 6 6.86 -6.18 -3.60
N SER A 7 7.41 -6.28 -4.80
CA SER A 7 7.14 -5.33 -5.88
C SER A 7 5.80 -5.56 -6.57
N LYS A 8 5.27 -6.79 -6.56
CA LYS A 8 4.06 -7.20 -7.31
C LYS A 8 2.78 -7.18 -6.50
N ILE A 9 2.85 -7.18 -5.17
CA ILE A 9 1.65 -7.26 -4.31
C ILE A 9 0.67 -6.10 -4.46
N PHE A 10 1.09 -4.98 -5.03
CA PHE A 10 0.22 -3.84 -5.33
C PHE A 10 -0.33 -3.86 -6.76
N ASP A 11 0.11 -4.81 -7.60
CA ASP A 11 -0.39 -4.97 -8.95
C ASP A 11 -1.82 -5.51 -8.90
N PRO A 12 -2.75 -4.97 -9.72
CA PRO A 12 -4.09 -5.52 -9.85
C PRO A 12 -4.06 -7.01 -10.21
N PHE A 13 -4.93 -7.78 -9.56
CA PHE A 13 -5.10 -9.22 -9.75
C PHE A 13 -3.95 -10.10 -9.28
N PHE A 14 -2.87 -9.53 -8.73
CA PHE A 14 -1.82 -10.34 -8.12
C PHE A 14 -2.36 -11.09 -6.91
N THR A 15 -2.20 -12.41 -6.90
CA THR A 15 -2.58 -13.27 -5.78
C THR A 15 -1.72 -14.53 -5.77
N THR A 16 -1.37 -14.99 -4.57
CA THR A 16 -0.76 -16.31 -4.35
C THR A 16 -1.79 -17.36 -3.92
N LYS A 17 -3.07 -16.95 -3.76
CA LYS A 17 -4.15 -17.87 -3.43
C LYS A 17 -4.58 -18.68 -4.65
N PRO A 18 -5.16 -19.89 -4.44
CA PRO A 18 -5.78 -20.65 -5.51
C PRO A 18 -6.85 -19.88 -6.29
N VAL A 19 -7.11 -20.34 -7.51
CA VAL A 19 -8.17 -19.80 -8.36
C VAL A 19 -9.52 -19.90 -7.64
N GLY A 20 -10.26 -18.79 -7.59
CA GLY A 20 -11.58 -18.72 -6.94
C GLY A 20 -11.56 -18.25 -5.49
N GLU A 21 -10.40 -18.13 -4.83
CA GLU A 21 -10.29 -17.72 -3.41
C GLU A 21 -10.04 -16.21 -3.19
N GLY A 22 -10.18 -15.42 -4.26
CA GLY A 22 -10.05 -13.97 -4.21
C GLY A 22 -9.73 -13.38 -5.58
N THR A 23 -9.94 -12.07 -5.71
CA THR A 23 -9.72 -11.33 -6.95
C THR A 23 -8.32 -10.75 -7.07
N GLY A 24 -7.53 -10.75 -5.99
CA GLY A 24 -6.21 -10.10 -5.97
C GLY A 24 -6.26 -8.57 -6.07
N LEU A 25 -7.39 -7.94 -5.73
CA LEU A 25 -7.58 -6.49 -5.88
C LEU A 25 -7.41 -5.67 -4.58
N GLY A 26 -7.34 -6.34 -3.42
CA GLY A 26 -7.36 -5.63 -2.14
C GLY A 26 -6.23 -4.59 -2.00
N LEU A 27 -4.99 -5.02 -2.21
CA LEU A 27 -3.82 -4.15 -2.05
C LEU A 27 -3.69 -3.09 -3.15
N SER A 28 -4.09 -3.39 -4.38
CA SER A 28 -4.09 -2.39 -5.46
C SER A 28 -5.12 -1.28 -5.21
N ILE A 29 -6.31 -1.63 -4.70
CA ILE A 29 -7.33 -0.67 -4.28
C ILE A 29 -6.82 0.16 -3.09
N SER A 30 -6.23 -0.49 -2.07
CA SER A 30 -5.66 0.23 -0.92
C SER A 30 -4.58 1.21 -1.35
N TYR A 31 -3.67 0.81 -2.25
CA TYR A 31 -2.65 1.68 -2.81
C TYR A 31 -3.28 2.92 -3.46
N GLY A 32 -4.25 2.73 -4.35
CA GLY A 32 -4.93 3.84 -5.04
C GLY A 32 -5.79 4.73 -4.13
N ILE A 33 -6.29 4.22 -3.00
CA ILE A 33 -6.94 5.05 -1.97
C ILE A 33 -5.88 5.92 -1.28
N ILE A 34 -4.80 5.30 -0.81
CA ILE A 34 -3.75 5.97 -0.03
C ILE A 34 -3.06 7.05 -0.87
N ASP A 35 -2.74 6.75 -2.12
CA ASP A 35 -2.13 7.68 -3.08
C ASP A 35 -3.02 8.92 -3.32
N ARG A 36 -4.33 8.72 -3.52
CA ARG A 36 -5.29 9.85 -3.66
C ARG A 36 -5.38 10.74 -2.42
N HIS A 37 -5.00 10.24 -1.24
CA HIS A 37 -4.91 11.03 -0.02
C HIS A 37 -3.52 11.65 0.21
N GLY A 38 -2.64 11.61 -0.79
CA GLY A 38 -1.25 12.10 -0.69
C GLY A 38 -0.40 11.25 0.26
N GLY A 39 -0.82 10.01 0.50
CA GLY A 39 -0.16 9.09 1.42
C GLY A 39 0.79 8.13 0.73
N THR A 40 1.42 7.28 1.55
CA THR A 40 2.27 6.18 1.09
C THR A 40 1.96 4.90 1.86
N ILE A 41 2.18 3.76 1.21
CA ILE A 41 2.10 2.43 1.82
C ILE A 41 3.41 1.67 1.56
N THR A 42 3.91 0.99 2.58
CA THR A 42 5.11 0.14 2.49
C THR A 42 4.84 -1.21 3.14
N ALA A 43 5.55 -2.25 2.70
CA ALA A 43 5.45 -3.60 3.25
C ALA A 43 6.86 -4.09 3.63
N ASP A 44 6.99 -4.55 4.87
CA ASP A 44 8.17 -5.24 5.37
C ASP A 44 7.75 -6.67 5.73
N SER A 45 8.39 -7.68 5.14
CA SER A 45 8.05 -9.08 5.36
C SER A 45 9.30 -9.91 5.56
N LYS A 46 9.29 -10.74 6.61
CA LYS A 46 10.29 -11.76 6.85
C LYS A 46 9.62 -13.14 6.86
N PRO A 47 9.98 -14.06 5.93
CA PRO A 47 9.47 -15.42 5.92
C PRO A 47 9.60 -16.11 7.28
N GLY A 48 8.54 -16.80 7.73
CA GLY A 48 8.50 -17.47 9.02
C GLY A 48 8.34 -16.56 10.25
N VAL A 49 8.33 -15.23 10.07
CA VAL A 49 8.15 -14.27 11.18
C VAL A 49 6.83 -13.51 11.03
N GLY A 50 6.60 -12.90 9.85
CA GLY A 50 5.39 -12.13 9.59
C GLY A 50 5.58 -11.05 8.54
N THR A 51 4.56 -10.21 8.42
CA THR A 51 4.55 -9.05 7.51
C THR A 51 3.93 -7.86 8.23
N ALA A 52 4.57 -6.69 8.12
CA ALA A 52 4.07 -5.42 8.57
C ALA A 52 3.78 -4.51 7.36
N PHE A 53 2.58 -3.94 7.31
CA PHE A 53 2.23 -2.89 6.36
C PHE A 53 2.18 -1.55 7.09
N THR A 54 2.91 -0.56 6.60
CA THR A 54 2.94 0.78 7.17
C THR A 54 2.29 1.76 6.22
N VAL A 55 1.25 2.45 6.68
CA VAL A 55 0.54 3.50 5.94
C VAL A 55 0.87 4.85 6.57
N ARG A 56 1.24 5.83 5.75
CA ARG A 56 1.51 7.22 6.15
C ARG A 56 0.60 8.15 5.38
N ILE A 57 -0.19 8.95 6.10
CA ILE A 57 -1.10 9.94 5.53
C ILE A 57 -0.72 11.33 6.08
N PRO A 58 -0.73 12.40 5.25
CA PRO A 58 -0.59 13.76 5.74
C PRO A 58 -1.71 14.13 6.73
N VAL A 59 -1.36 14.69 7.88
CA VAL A 59 -2.33 15.13 8.90
C VAL A 59 -3.08 16.40 8.44
N TYR A 60 -2.48 17.17 7.53
CA TYR A 60 -3.08 18.36 6.93
C TYR A 60 -2.81 18.36 5.43
N ALA A 61 -3.89 18.40 4.64
CA ALA A 61 -3.83 18.46 3.18
C ALA A 61 -3.91 19.91 2.64
N GLY A 62 -3.98 20.91 3.53
CA GLY A 62 -3.98 22.31 3.12
C GLY A 62 -2.57 22.80 2.80
N SER A 63 -2.47 23.66 1.79
CA SER A 63 -1.24 24.38 1.49
C SER A 63 -0.78 25.13 2.75
N LEU A 64 0.45 24.85 3.20
CA LEU A 64 1.20 25.77 4.05
C LEU A 64 1.65 26.95 3.18
N ALA A 65 0.70 27.68 2.57
CA ALA A 65 1.02 28.97 2.00
C ALA A 65 1.45 29.85 3.17
N PRO A 66 2.68 30.38 3.19
CA PRO A 66 3.07 31.32 4.23
C PRO A 66 2.06 32.46 4.23
N LYS A 67 1.47 32.76 5.40
CA LYS A 67 0.74 34.01 5.58
C LYS A 67 1.73 35.13 5.30
N GLN A 68 1.62 35.74 4.13
CA GLN A 68 2.40 36.91 3.76
C GLN A 68 2.03 38.02 4.76
N ALA A 69 3.02 38.44 5.54
CA ALA A 69 2.95 39.59 6.44
C ALA A 69 3.27 40.87 5.67
#